data_AF-A0AAV6YT20-F1
#
_entry.id   AF-A0AAV6YT20-F1
#
_cell.length_a   1.000
_cell.length_b   1.000
_cell.length_c   1.000
_cell.angle_alpha   90.00
_cell.angle_beta   90.00
_cell.angle_gamma   90.00
#
_symmetry.space_group_name_H-M   'P 1'
#
loop_
_entity.id
_entity.type
_entity.pdbx_description
1 polymer ?
#
loop_
_entity_poly.entity_id
_entity_poly.type
_entity_poly.pdbx_seq_one_letter_code
_entity_poly.pdbx_strand_id
1 'polypeptide(L)'
;MKFTAPDFPLQCYLPNTKKGREVLILLIKAWESRLLFPVLPARVPGVLDAVSISRFPLKTEFGSNVTGKGFPDSRYLDSVLRQLQDWGLSVN
;
A
#
# COMPACT_ATOMS: atom_id res chain seq x y z
N MET A 1 3.76 23.83 0.91
CA MET A 1 2.58 23.09 1.39
C MET A 1 3.01 22.23 2.58
N LYS A 2 2.34 22.32 3.73
CA LYS A 2 2.66 21.51 4.91
C LYS A 2 1.71 20.30 4.96
N PHE A 3 2.22 19.13 5.29
CA PHE A 3 1.44 17.90 5.48
C PHE A 3 2.02 17.07 6.64
N THR A 4 1.25 16.10 7.11
CA THR A 4 1.67 15.14 8.15
C THR A 4 1.83 13.73 7.57
N ALA A 5 2.58 12.88 8.25
CA ALA A 5 2.81 11.49 7.85
C ALA A 5 2.75 10.57 9.09
N PRO A 6 1.57 10.38 9.69
CA PRO A 6 1.43 9.79 11.02
C PRO A 6 1.77 8.29 11.08
N ASP A 7 1.62 7.57 9.96
CA ASP A 7 1.76 6.11 9.92
C ASP A 7 3.22 5.63 9.66
N PHE A 8 4.20 6.54 9.73
CA PHE A 8 5.59 6.22 9.41
C PHE A 8 6.49 6.12 10.66
N PRO A 9 7.45 5.16 10.71
CA PRO A 9 7.76 4.19 9.65
C PRO A 9 6.71 3.07 9.54
N LEU A 10 6.24 2.80 8.32
CA LEU A 10 5.22 1.78 8.04
C LEU A 10 5.87 0.44 7.72
N GLN A 11 5.67 -0.57 8.56
CA GLN A 11 6.08 -1.95 8.28
C GLN A 11 5.00 -2.72 7.53
N CYS A 12 5.38 -3.36 6.43
CA CYS A 12 4.48 -4.14 5.59
C CYS A 12 5.08 -5.50 5.23
N TYR A 13 4.22 -6.48 4.95
CA TYR A 13 4.63 -7.87 4.76
C TYR A 13 4.13 -8.46 3.45
N LEU A 14 5.00 -9.21 2.78
CA LEU A 14 4.66 -10.07 1.63
C LEU A 14 5.24 -11.47 1.87
N PRO A 15 4.53 -12.54 1.53
CA PRO A 15 5.11 -13.88 1.55
C PRO A 15 6.19 -13.99 0.47
N ASN A 16 7.34 -14.60 0.80
CA ASN A 16 8.44 -14.79 -0.15
C ASN A 16 8.17 -15.92 -1.17
N THR A 17 7.16 -15.73 -2.00
CA THR A 17 6.76 -16.63 -3.09
C THR A 17 6.99 -15.96 -4.44
N LYS A 18 6.85 -16.69 -5.56
CA LYS A 18 6.92 -16.10 -6.91
C LYS A 18 5.96 -14.91 -7.06
N LYS A 19 4.69 -15.10 -6.68
CA LYS A 19 3.65 -14.06 -6.74
C LYS A 19 3.92 -12.91 -5.76
N GLY A 20 4.43 -13.20 -4.55
CA GLY A 20 4.81 -12.16 -3.60
C GLY A 20 5.95 -11.27 -4.10
N ARG A 21 6.97 -11.85 -4.76
CA ARG A 21 8.05 -11.08 -5.39
C ARG A 21 7.58 -10.25 -6.58
N GLU A 22 6.60 -10.74 -7.34
CA GLU A 22 5.95 -9.98 -8.42
C GLU A 22 5.27 -8.71 -7.87
N VAL A 23 4.48 -8.86 -6.80
CA VAL A 23 3.87 -7.74 -6.08
C VAL A 23 4.92 -6.76 -5.58
N LEU A 24 6.03 -7.25 -5.00
CA LEU A 24 7.11 -6.39 -4.52
C LEU A 24 7.70 -5.53 -5.65
N ILE A 25 7.99 -6.12 -6.82
CA ILE A 25 8.51 -5.39 -7.98
C ILE A 25 7.56 -4.27 -8.40
N LEU A 26 6.26 -4.56 -8.47
CA LEU A 26 5.26 -3.55 -8.85
C LEU A 26 5.07 -2.47 -7.79
N LEU A 27 5.16 -2.79 -6.49
CA LEU A 27 5.14 -1.80 -5.42
C LEU A 27 6.38 -0.89 -5.47
N ILE A 28 7.54 -1.41 -5.84
CA ILE A 28 8.74 -0.60 -6.09
C ILE A 28 8.51 0.35 -7.27
N LYS A 29 7.96 -0.14 -8.39
CA LYS A 29 7.57 0.73 -9.53
C LYS A 29 6.54 1.79 -9.12
N ALA A 30 5.56 1.43 -8.29
CA ALA A 30 4.58 2.37 -7.74
C ALA A 30 5.23 3.45 -6.88
N TRP A 31 6.24 3.10 -6.09
CA TRP A 31 7.03 4.04 -5.30
C TRP A 31 7.82 5.00 -6.20
N GLU A 32 8.56 4.47 -7.18
CA GLU A 32 9.33 5.26 -8.16
C GLU A 32 8.44 6.21 -8.96
N SER A 33 7.21 5.78 -9.26
CA SER A 33 6.18 6.56 -9.96
C SER A 33 5.40 7.50 -9.04
N ARG A 34 5.77 7.60 -7.75
CA ARG A 34 5.12 8.44 -6.73
C ARG A 34 3.64 8.13 -6.50
N LEU A 35 3.21 6.91 -6.83
CA LEU A 35 1.82 6.47 -6.66
C LEU A 35 1.57 5.93 -5.25
N LEU A 36 2.54 5.25 -4.64
CA LEU A 36 2.33 4.44 -3.43
C LEU A 36 1.73 5.20 -2.24
N PHE A 37 2.17 6.44 -2.00
CA PHE A 37 1.77 7.24 -0.84
C PHE A 37 1.36 8.67 -1.26
N PRO A 38 0.13 8.89 -1.73
CA PRO A 38 -0.35 10.22 -2.08
C PRO A 38 -0.57 11.07 -0.81
N VAL A 39 -0.39 12.38 -0.92
CA VAL A 39 -0.91 13.33 0.08
C VAL A 39 -2.37 13.57 -0.22
N LEU A 40 -3.25 13.29 0.75
CA LEU A 40 -4.68 13.54 0.63
C LEU A 40 -5.07 14.81 1.39
N PRO A 41 -5.96 15.64 0.82
CA PRO A 41 -6.43 16.85 1.46
C PRO A 41 -7.22 16.54 2.73
N ALA A 42 -7.02 17.34 3.77
CA ALA A 42 -7.85 17.26 4.97
C ALA A 42 -9.31 17.63 4.64
N ARG A 43 -10.25 16.89 5.21
CA ARG A 43 -11.69 17.18 5.07
C ARG A 43 -12.20 18.19 6.09
N VAL A 44 -11.39 18.52 7.10
CA VAL A 44 -11.75 19.38 8.22
C VAL A 44 -10.91 20.66 8.15
N PRO A 45 -11.52 21.86 8.16
CA PRO A 45 -10.79 23.12 8.18
C PRO A 45 -9.82 23.19 9.38
N GLY A 46 -8.60 23.69 9.13
CA GLY A 46 -7.57 23.81 10.17
C GLY A 46 -6.77 22.52 10.43
N VAL A 47 -7.15 21.39 9.82
CA VAL A 47 -6.36 20.16 9.83
C VAL A 47 -5.42 20.14 8.62
N LEU A 48 -4.19 19.68 8.83
CA LEU A 48 -3.21 19.54 7.75
C LEU A 48 -3.52 18.32 6.88
N ASP A 49 -3.18 18.44 5.59
CA ASP A 49 -3.18 17.30 4.68
C ASP A 49 -2.25 16.19 5.20
N ALA A 50 -2.53 14.95 4.81
CA ALA A 50 -1.82 13.79 5.33
C ALA A 50 -1.42 12.82 4.24
N VAL A 51 -0.25 12.21 4.42
CA VAL A 51 0.18 11.06 3.60
C VAL A 51 -0.79 9.91 3.85
N SER A 52 -1.35 9.36 2.77
CA SER A 52 -2.23 8.20 2.84
C SER A 52 -1.51 6.92 2.47
N ILE A 53 -1.74 5.89 3.28
CA ILE A 53 -1.29 4.51 3.05
C ILE A 53 -2.37 3.63 2.41
N SER A 54 -3.55 4.20 2.09
CA SER A 54 -4.74 3.41 1.70
C SER A 54 -4.84 3.08 0.22
N ARG A 55 -3.93 3.60 -0.63
CA ARG A 55 -4.03 3.42 -2.08
C ARG A 55 -3.95 1.96 -2.49
N PHE A 56 -3.05 1.21 -1.88
CA PHE A 56 -2.91 -0.23 -2.08
C PHE A 56 -3.08 -0.93 -0.72
N PRO A 57 -3.69 -2.13 -0.69
CA PRO A 57 -4.05 -2.81 0.56
C PRO A 57 -2.82 -3.46 1.22
N LEU A 58 -1.85 -2.66 1.67
CA LEU A 58 -0.63 -3.15 2.31
C LEU A 58 -0.96 -3.96 3.56
N LYS A 59 -0.28 -5.10 3.75
CA LYS A 59 -0.45 -5.95 4.93
C LYS A 59 0.47 -5.48 6.04
N THR A 60 -0.10 -4.85 7.07
CA THR A 60 0.62 -4.23 8.19
C THR A 60 0.57 -5.07 9.47
N GLU A 61 -0.15 -6.19 9.46
CA GLU A 61 -0.25 -7.15 10.56
C GLU A 61 0.33 -8.50 10.11
N PHE A 62 1.32 -9.02 10.84
CA PHE A 62 2.09 -10.20 10.41
C PHE A 62 1.45 -11.54 10.80
N GLY A 63 1.18 -11.74 12.09
CA GLY A 63 0.84 -13.05 12.67
C GLY A 63 -0.66 -13.32 12.85
N SER A 64 -1.52 -12.38 12.49
CA SER A 64 -2.97 -12.48 12.59
C SER A 64 -3.65 -11.56 11.56
N ASN A 65 -4.98 -11.56 11.54
CA ASN A 65 -5.77 -10.69 10.66
C ASN A 65 -6.94 -10.02 11.42
N VAL A 66 -6.70 -9.60 12.66
CA VAL A 66 -7.72 -8.95 13.51
C VAL A 66 -8.11 -7.58 12.94
N THR A 67 -7.15 -6.88 12.33
CA THR A 67 -7.38 -5.54 11.74
C THR A 67 -7.94 -5.59 10.31
N GLY A 68 -8.04 -6.78 9.71
CA GLY A 68 -8.31 -6.96 8.28
C GLY A 68 -7.10 -6.63 7.37
N LYS A 69 -5.98 -6.13 7.93
CA LYS A 69 -4.75 -5.78 7.21
C LYS A 69 -3.63 -6.81 7.42
N GLY A 70 -3.97 -8.05 7.73
CA GLY A 70 -3.00 -9.11 7.99
C GLY A 70 -3.24 -10.42 7.24
N PHE A 71 -2.65 -11.49 7.75
CA PHE A 71 -2.71 -12.85 7.20
C PHE A 71 -3.38 -13.82 8.19
N PRO A 72 -4.02 -14.92 7.72
CA PRO A 72 -4.13 -15.38 6.34
C PRO A 72 -5.14 -14.56 5.51
N ASP A 73 -4.82 -14.37 4.23
CA ASP A 73 -5.70 -13.79 3.22
C ASP A 73 -5.31 -14.37 1.85
N SER A 74 -6.08 -15.35 1.38
CA SER A 74 -5.78 -16.07 0.13
C SER A 74 -6.01 -15.24 -1.13
N ARG A 75 -6.77 -14.14 -1.04
CA ARG A 75 -7.11 -13.28 -2.19
C ARG A 75 -6.22 -12.06 -2.30
N TYR A 76 -5.45 -11.76 -1.26
CA TYR A 76 -4.65 -10.54 -1.16
C TYR A 76 -3.76 -10.29 -2.38
N LEU A 77 -2.91 -11.26 -2.74
CA LEU A 77 -1.92 -11.06 -3.80
C LEU A 77 -2.59 -10.80 -5.17
N ASP A 78 -3.69 -11.50 -5.48
CA ASP A 78 -4.43 -11.27 -6.72
C ASP A 78 -5.14 -9.92 -6.72
N SER A 79 -5.67 -9.50 -5.56
CA SER A 79 -6.31 -8.19 -5.41
C SER A 79 -5.33 -7.05 -5.59
N VAL A 80 -4.15 -7.10 -4.96
CA VAL A 80 -3.16 -6.03 -5.06
C VAL A 80 -2.53 -5.97 -6.47
N LEU A 81 -2.30 -7.12 -7.12
CA LEU A 81 -1.85 -7.16 -8.52
C LEU A 81 -2.85 -6.47 -9.45
N ARG A 82 -4.15 -6.78 -9.33
CA ARG A 82 -5.20 -6.14 -10.11
C ARG A 82 -5.20 -4.63 -9.89
N GLN A 83 -5.15 -4.18 -8.63
CA GLN A 83 -5.13 -2.75 -8.34
C GLN A 83 -3.89 -2.06 -8.90
N LEU A 84 -2.71 -2.68 -8.82
CA LEU A 84 -1.48 -2.14 -9.41
C LEU A 84 -1.61 -2.01 -10.94
N GLN A 85 -2.20 -3.01 -11.60
CA GLN A 85 -2.50 -2.98 -13.03
C GLN A 85 -3.51 -1.89 -13.42
N ASP A 86 -4.55 -1.69 -12.61
CA ASP A 86 -5.53 -0.60 -12.81
C ASP A 86 -4.88 0.79 -12.72
N TRP A 87 -3.75 0.90 -12.02
CA TRP A 87 -2.89 2.09 -11.96
C TRP A 87 -1.79 2.13 -13.04
N GLY A 88 -1.84 1.22 -14.02
CA GLY A 88 -0.91 1.18 -15.15
C GLY A 88 0.44 0.51 -14.85
N LEU A 89 0.57 -0.23 -13.74
CA LEU A 89 1.81 -0.90 -13.35
C LEU A 89 1.79 -2.38 -13.77
N SER A 90 2.69 -2.77 -14.68
CA SER A 90 2.87 -4.15 -15.15
C SER A 90 4.32 -4.63 -15.06
N VAL A 91 4.51 -5.94 -15.00
CA VAL A 91 5.83 -6.57 -15.11
C VAL A 91 6.11 -6.73 -16.60
N ASN A 92 6.71 -5.71 -17.21
CA ASN A 92 7.32 -5.81 -18.53
C ASN A 92 8.60 -6.63 -18.47
#